data_AF-A0A7S0LYT6-F1
#
_entry.id   AF-A0A7S0LYT6-F1
#
_cell.length_a   1.000
_cell.length_b   1.000
_cell.length_c   1.000
_cell.angle_alpha   90.00
_cell.angle_beta   90.00
_cell.angle_gamma   90.00
#
_symmetry.space_group_name_H-M   'P 1'
#
loop_
_entity.id
_entity.type
_entity.pdbx_description
1 polymer ?
#
loop_
_entity_poly.entity_id
_entity_poly.type
_entity_poly.pdbx_seq_one_letter_code
_entity_poly.pdbx_strand_id
1 'polypeptide(L)'
;SGERLALTLPPFVWRKLAGHPVGWADFAAFEPELAALYDRIARNAFPKADGSGGEEAYPPEVFEDCIALDFTLSLGVPMRTVELVPGGARVGVTLENRGEFVRLAREARMR
;
A
#
# COMPACT_ATOMS: atom_id res chain seq x y z
N SER A 1 28.90 2.16 30.38
CA SER A 1 28.69 1.04 29.45
C SER A 1 27.70 1.52 28.40
N GLY A 2 28.15 1.81 27.18
CA GLY A 2 27.29 2.31 26.11
C GLY A 2 26.79 1.13 25.30
N GLU A 3 25.59 0.65 25.60
CA GLU A 3 24.95 -0.39 24.81
C GLU A 3 24.57 0.20 23.44
N ARG A 4 25.22 -0.31 22.39
CA ARG A 4 24.94 0.11 21.00
C ARG A 4 23.88 -0.82 20.44
N LEU A 5 22.69 -0.29 20.19
CA LEU A 5 21.62 -1.02 19.52
C LEU A 5 22.01 -1.21 18.04
N ALA A 6 22.45 -2.41 17.67
CA ALA A 6 22.69 -2.76 16.28
C ALA A 6 21.33 -3.03 15.60
N LEU A 7 20.70 -1.97 15.10
CA LEU A 7 19.47 -2.10 14.33
C LEU A 7 19.82 -2.42 12.87
N THR A 8 19.46 -3.60 12.39
CA THR A 8 19.47 -3.89 10.95
C THR A 8 18.20 -3.34 10.32
N LEU A 9 18.11 -2.00 10.20
CA LEU A 9 17.02 -1.39 9.45
C LEU A 9 17.27 -1.55 7.94
N PRO A 10 16.23 -1.79 7.14
CA PRO A 10 16.31 -1.79 5.69
C PRO A 10 16.81 -0.43 5.16
N PRO A 11 17.55 -0.39 4.03
CA PRO A 11 18.09 0.86 3.46
C PRO A 11 17.07 1.97 3.24
N PHE A 12 15.83 1.59 2.88
CA PHE A 12 14.70 2.52 2.74
C PHE A 12 14.40 3.25 4.06
N VAL A 13 14.34 2.51 5.17
CA VAL A 13 14.07 3.05 6.51
C VAL A 13 15.22 3.96 6.95
N TRP A 14 16.47 3.58 6.71
CA TRP A 14 17.63 4.42 7.03
C TRP A 14 17.63 5.74 6.27
N ARG A 15 17.36 5.70 4.96
CA ARG A 15 17.30 6.92 4.15
C ARG A 15 16.19 7.86 4.61
N LYS A 16 15.02 7.32 4.95
CA LYS A 16 13.90 8.10 5.51
C LYS A 16 14.28 8.74 6.85
N LEU A 17 14.91 7.99 7.77
CA LEU A 17 15.41 8.52 9.04
C LEU A 17 16.51 9.57 8.86
N ALA A 18 17.37 9.40 7.87
CA ALA A 18 18.44 10.34 7.54
C ALA A 18 17.98 11.54 6.73
N GLY A 19 16.66 11.74 6.52
CA GLY A 19 16.10 12.86 5.77
C GLY A 19 16.46 12.87 4.28
N HIS A 20 16.94 11.75 3.73
CA HIS A 20 17.25 11.67 2.31
C HIS A 20 15.94 11.59 1.50
N PRO A 21 15.90 12.15 0.28
CA PRO A 21 14.77 11.95 -0.60
C PRO A 21 14.53 10.45 -0.85
N VAL A 22 13.30 10.00 -0.60
CA VAL A 22 12.83 8.66 -0.91
C VAL A 22 11.64 8.77 -1.85
N GLY A 23 11.68 8.00 -2.94
CA GLY A 23 10.61 7.93 -3.92
C GLY A 23 9.86 6.59 -3.83
N TRP A 24 8.79 6.49 -4.61
CA TRP A 24 7.99 5.27 -4.69
C TRP A 24 8.80 4.04 -5.10
N ALA A 25 9.78 4.20 -5.99
CA ALA A 25 10.65 3.10 -6.42
C ALA A 25 11.45 2.49 -5.26
N ASP A 26 11.85 3.31 -4.28
CA ASP A 26 12.59 2.84 -3.11
C ASP A 26 11.70 2.05 -2.16
N PHE A 27 10.45 2.50 -2.02
CA PHE A 27 9.43 1.74 -1.30
C PHE A 27 9.10 0.44 -2.01
N ALA A 28 8.95 0.44 -3.33
CA ALA A 28 8.69 -0.77 -4.12
C ALA A 28 9.84 -1.77 -4.05
N ALA A 29 11.09 -1.32 -3.93
CA ALA A 29 12.23 -2.21 -3.68
C ALA A 29 12.23 -2.81 -2.27
N PHE A 30 11.66 -2.09 -1.29
CA PHE A 30 11.56 -2.52 0.10
C PHE A 30 10.36 -3.44 0.38
N GLU A 31 9.19 -3.08 -0.16
CA GLU A 31 7.89 -3.75 0.02
C GLU A 31 7.26 -4.09 -1.35
N PRO A 32 7.90 -4.97 -2.15
CA PRO A 32 7.51 -5.21 -3.54
C PRO A 32 6.11 -5.78 -3.70
N GLU A 33 5.68 -6.66 -2.78
CA GLU A 33 4.35 -7.28 -2.85
C GLU A 33 3.23 -6.26 -2.62
N LEU A 34 3.43 -5.37 -1.64
CA LEU A 34 2.47 -4.32 -1.34
C LEU A 34 2.46 -3.25 -2.43
N ALA A 35 3.61 -2.89 -2.99
CA ALA A 35 3.67 -2.00 -4.15
C ALA A 35 2.93 -2.60 -5.35
N ALA A 36 3.14 -3.89 -5.64
CA ALA A 36 2.42 -4.61 -6.68
C ALA A 36 0.92 -4.72 -6.41
N LEU A 37 0.50 -4.87 -5.15
CA LEU A 37 -0.93 -4.83 -4.79
C LEU A 37 -1.56 -3.48 -5.16
N TYR A 38 -0.91 -2.35 -4.84
CA TYR A 38 -1.43 -1.04 -5.24
C TYR A 38 -1.53 -0.88 -6.76
N ASP A 39 -0.56 -1.39 -7.52
CA ASP A 39 -0.62 -1.37 -8.99
C ASP A 39 -1.78 -2.25 -9.53
N ARG A 40 -2.00 -3.43 -8.94
CA ARG A 40 -3.12 -4.31 -9.31
C ARG A 40 -4.47 -3.67 -9.01
N ILE A 41 -4.63 -3.05 -7.84
CA ILE A 41 -5.83 -2.29 -7.46
C ILE A 41 -6.06 -1.13 -8.44
N ALA A 42 -5.04 -0.30 -8.72
CA ALA A 42 -5.19 0.83 -9.62
C ALA A 42 -5.61 0.40 -11.03
N ARG A 43 -4.98 -0.64 -11.58
CA ARG A 43 -5.27 -1.14 -12.93
C ARG A 43 -6.54 -1.99 -13.00
N ASN A 44 -7.06 -2.46 -11.86
CA ASN A 44 -8.02 -3.55 -11.80
C ASN A 44 -7.54 -4.75 -12.64
N ALA A 45 -6.36 -5.27 -12.29
CA ALA A 45 -5.71 -6.36 -13.00
C ALA A 45 -5.12 -7.31 -11.97
N PHE A 46 -5.84 -8.38 -11.65
CA PHE A 46 -5.48 -9.36 -10.63
C PHE A 46 -5.13 -10.70 -11.27
N PRO A 47 -4.25 -11.51 -10.66
CA PRO A 47 -3.97 -12.85 -11.16
C PRO A 47 -5.26 -13.66 -11.27
N LYS A 48 -5.42 -14.38 -12.39
CA LYS A 48 -6.59 -15.23 -12.58
C LYS A 48 -6.71 -16.28 -11.48
N ALA A 49 -7.91 -16.43 -10.95
CA ALA A 49 -8.18 -17.39 -9.87
C ALA A 49 -8.02 -18.86 -10.30
N ASP A 50 -8.16 -19.15 -11.60
CA ASP A 50 -8.07 -20.50 -12.18
C ASP A 50 -6.63 -21.03 -12.33
N GLY A 51 -5.61 -20.21 -12.02
CA GLY A 51 -4.21 -20.60 -12.15
C GLY A 51 -3.71 -20.71 -13.59
N SER A 52 -4.50 -20.32 -14.60
CA SER A 52 -4.12 -20.35 -16.02
C SER A 52 -3.01 -19.35 -16.38
N GLY A 53 -2.60 -18.51 -15.43
CA GLY A 53 -1.64 -17.45 -15.62
C GLY A 53 -2.25 -16.21 -16.28
N GLY A 54 -1.57 -15.07 -16.10
CA GLY A 54 -2.04 -13.77 -16.58
C GLY A 54 -2.93 -13.04 -15.58
N GLU A 55 -3.42 -11.88 -16.01
CA GLU A 55 -4.26 -10.99 -15.22
C GLU A 55 -5.69 -10.95 -15.78
N GLU A 56 -6.67 -10.77 -14.91
CA GLU A 56 -8.06 -10.46 -15.23
C GLU A 56 -8.54 -9.25 -14.44
N ALA A 57 -9.50 -8.54 -15.00
CA ALA A 57 -10.18 -7.45 -14.31
C ALA A 57 -11.36 -8.02 -13.54
N TYR A 58 -11.50 -7.62 -12.28
CA TYR A 58 -12.72 -7.93 -11.54
C TYR A 58 -13.85 -7.03 -12.03
N PRO A 59 -15.03 -7.60 -12.34
CA PRO A 59 -16.18 -6.78 -12.66
C PRO A 59 -16.61 -6.00 -11.40
N PRO A 60 -17.34 -4.87 -11.56
CA PRO A 60 -17.77 -4.05 -10.42
C PRO A 60 -18.41 -4.88 -9.32
N GLU A 61 -19.34 -5.78 -9.66
CA GLU A 61 -20.07 -6.60 -8.68
C GLU A 61 -19.22 -7.54 -7.81
N VAL A 62 -17.94 -7.76 -8.16
CA VAL A 62 -17.02 -8.61 -7.40
C VAL A 62 -15.86 -7.80 -6.80
N PHE A 63 -15.54 -6.62 -7.35
CA PHE A 63 -14.33 -5.88 -6.99
C PHE A 63 -14.32 -5.52 -5.49
N GLU A 64 -15.38 -4.87 -4.99
CA GLU A 64 -15.45 -4.42 -3.59
C GLU A 64 -15.35 -5.58 -2.60
N ASP A 65 -16.05 -6.69 -2.90
CA ASP A 65 -16.06 -7.89 -2.06
C ASP A 65 -14.69 -8.59 -2.04
N CYS A 66 -14.00 -8.61 -3.19
CA CYS A 66 -12.69 -9.24 -3.30
C CYS A 66 -11.58 -8.42 -2.62
N ILE A 67 -11.60 -7.09 -2.75
CA ILE A 67 -10.56 -6.26 -2.14
C ILE A 67 -10.85 -6.00 -0.66
N ALA A 68 -12.12 -5.83 -0.29
CA ALA A 68 -12.59 -5.56 1.07
C ALA A 68 -11.77 -4.49 1.82
N LEU A 69 -11.45 -3.39 1.13
CA LEU A 69 -10.68 -2.27 1.69
C LEU A 69 -11.60 -1.06 1.94
N ASP A 70 -11.17 -0.22 2.86
CA ASP A 70 -11.70 1.13 3.08
C ASP A 70 -10.56 2.16 2.94
N PHE A 71 -10.89 3.45 3.09
CA PHE A 71 -9.89 4.52 3.00
C PHE A 71 -9.09 4.68 4.31
N THR A 72 -8.62 3.58 4.88
CA THR A 72 -7.67 3.55 6.00
C THR A 72 -6.43 2.72 5.67
N LEU A 73 -5.32 3.00 6.37
CA LEU A 73 -4.08 2.22 6.26
C LEU A 73 -3.43 2.00 7.61
N SER A 74 -2.86 0.82 7.78
CA SER A 74 -1.92 0.52 8.85
C SER A 74 -0.52 1.00 8.49
N LEU A 75 0.06 1.89 9.31
CA LEU A 75 1.36 2.52 9.10
C LEU A 75 2.20 2.56 10.39
N GLY A 76 3.52 2.51 10.24
CA GLY A 76 4.50 2.78 11.31
C GLY A 76 4.76 1.63 12.28
N VAL A 77 5.61 1.90 13.27
CA VAL A 77 5.93 1.01 14.39
C VAL A 77 5.88 1.83 15.70
N PRO A 78 4.95 1.57 16.65
CA PRO A 78 3.90 0.57 16.56
C PRO A 78 2.92 0.91 15.44
N MET A 79 2.28 -0.14 14.90
CA MET A 79 1.36 0.00 13.79
C MET A 79 0.12 0.79 14.23
N ARG A 80 -0.21 1.84 13.48
CA ARG A 80 -1.40 2.68 13.70
C ARG A 80 -2.26 2.72 12.46
N THR A 81 -3.57 2.67 12.65
CA THR A 81 -4.55 2.94 11.59
C THR A 81 -4.64 4.44 11.36
N VAL A 82 -4.49 4.84 10.10
CA VAL A 82 -4.56 6.23 9.64
C VAL A 82 -5.65 6.32 8.59
N GLU A 83 -6.54 7.30 8.71
CA GLU A 83 -7.53 7.58 7.67
C GLU A 83 -6.89 8.38 6.52
N LEU A 84 -7.18 7.99 5.29
CA LEU A 84 -6.72 8.69 4.07
C LEU A 84 -7.60 9.87 3.70
N VAL A 85 -8.87 9.80 4.08
CA VAL A 85 -9.88 10.87 3.97
C VAL A 85 -10.66 10.94 5.29
N PRO A 86 -11.30 12.07 5.64
CA PRO A 86 -12.09 12.17 6.86
C PRO A 86 -13.20 11.12 6.93
N GLY A 87 -13.22 10.30 7.99
CA GLY A 87 -14.18 9.20 8.14
C GLY A 87 -13.92 8.03 7.21
N GLY A 88 -12.68 7.87 6.72
CA GLY A 88 -12.28 6.89 5.71
C GLY A 88 -12.65 5.45 6.04
N ALA A 89 -12.78 5.09 7.32
CA ALA A 89 -13.25 3.77 7.76
C ALA A 89 -14.69 3.44 7.32
N ARG A 90 -15.46 4.42 6.83
CA ARG A 90 -16.82 4.25 6.29
C ARG A 90 -16.88 4.38 4.77
N VAL A 91 -15.74 4.61 4.14
CA VAL A 91 -15.62 4.80 2.69
C VAL A 91 -14.96 3.55 2.14
N GLY A 92 -15.75 2.64 1.59
CA GLY A 92 -15.23 1.46 0.90
C GLY A 92 -14.45 1.85 -0.36
N VAL A 93 -13.40 1.10 -0.65
CA VAL A 93 -12.70 1.21 -1.93
C VAL A 93 -13.55 0.51 -2.98
N THR A 94 -14.00 1.27 -3.97
CA THR A 94 -14.80 0.80 -5.10
C THR A 94 -13.99 0.83 -6.38
N LEU A 95 -14.48 0.17 -7.42
CA LEU A 95 -13.85 0.23 -8.73
C LEU A 95 -13.68 1.69 -9.18
N GLU A 96 -14.66 2.56 -8.96
CA GLU A 96 -14.62 3.97 -9.39
C GLU A 96 -13.59 4.79 -8.61
N ASN A 97 -13.42 4.52 -7.31
CA ASN A 97 -12.57 5.35 -6.44
C ASN A 97 -11.16 4.75 -6.17
N ARG A 98 -10.88 3.53 -6.66
CA ARG A 98 -9.60 2.80 -6.44
C ARG A 98 -8.35 3.60 -6.78
N GLY A 99 -8.40 4.42 -7.83
CA GLY A 99 -7.26 5.24 -8.25
C GLY A 99 -6.90 6.30 -7.22
N GLU A 100 -7.91 6.91 -6.60
CA GLU A 100 -7.73 7.90 -5.54
C GLU A 100 -7.22 7.23 -4.26
N PHE A 101 -7.78 6.07 -3.89
CA PHE A 101 -7.27 5.26 -2.79
C PHE A 101 -5.77 4.97 -2.97
N VAL A 102 -5.36 4.46 -4.13
CA VAL A 102 -3.96 4.14 -4.41
C VAL A 102 -3.07 5.38 -4.34
N ARG A 103 -3.51 6.51 -4.91
CA ARG A 103 -2.75 7.77 -4.86
C ARG A 103 -2.50 8.21 -3.41
N LEU A 104 -3.55 8.29 -2.60
CA LEU A 104 -3.45 8.68 -1.20
C LEU A 104 -2.61 7.69 -0.38
N ALA A 105 -2.74 6.39 -0.66
CA ALA A 105 -1.99 5.36 0.03
C ALA A 105 -0.48 5.44 -0.24
N ARG A 106 -0.10 5.76 -1.48
CA ARG A 106 1.30 6.03 -1.86
C ARG A 106 1.83 7.25 -1.13
N GLU A 107 1.10 8.36 -1.17
CA GLU A 107 1.48 9.59 -0.48
C GLU A 107 1.66 9.37 1.03
N ALA A 108 0.74 8.66 1.66
CA ALA A 108 0.81 8.36 3.10
C ALA A 108 2.03 7.51 3.47
N ARG A 109 2.47 6.60 2.59
CA ARG A 109 3.67 5.77 2.83
C ARG A 109 4.98 6.53 2.67
N MET A 110 4.99 7.57 1.85
CA MET A 110 6.17 8.39 1.62
C MET A 110 6.41 9.40 2.74
N ARG A 111 5.37 9.74 3.52
CA ARG A 111 5.45 10.57 4.73
C ARG A 111 6.02 9.77 5.90
#